data_AF-A0A9R1R5L8-F1
#
_entry.id   AF-A0A9R1R5L8-F1
#
_cell.length_a   1.000
_cell.length_b   1.000
_cell.length_c   1.000
_cell.angle_alpha   90.00
_cell.angle_beta   90.00
_cell.angle_gamma   90.00
#
_symmetry.space_group_name_H-M   'P 1'
#
loop_
_entity.id
_entity.type
_entity.pdbx_description
1 polymer ?
#
loop_
_entity_poly.entity_id
_entity_poly.type
_entity_poly.pdbx_seq_one_letter_code
_entity_poly.pdbx_strand_id
1 'polypeptide(L)'
;MASAAGAGGANAGLADPLLASAKKPVGAKGKHWVAADKDQRRAAKESGGEDGRPLLFRTYKVKGTLLHPYRALIFIRLIAVLLFFVWRIKHNKSDVMWFWTMSVVGDVWFGFSWLLNQLPKFNPVKTIPDMVALRRQYDLPDGTSTLPGIDVFVTTADPIDEPILYTMNCVLSILASDYPVDRCACYLSDDSGALIQYEALVETAKFATLWVPFCRKHCIEPRAPESFFELEAPLYTGSAPEEFKNDHNSVYIEYDEFKERLDSLSSAISKRSDAYNSMKTEEGDAKATWMANGTQWPGSWIDTTEIHRKGHHAGIVKVYNLGSQASTHNLNFASTDVHLPMLVYISRGKNPSYDHNKKAGALNAQLRASALLSNAQFIINFDCDHYINNSQALRAAMCFMLDQRQGDSTAFVQFPQRFDNVDPSDRYGNHNRVFFDGTMLALNGLQGPSYLGTGCMFRRIALYGIDPPEWRHDNIVVDDKRFGSSIPFLESVSKAINQERSTIPPPISETLVAEMERVVSASHDKATGWGKGVGYIYDIATEDIVTGFRIHGQGWRSMYCTMERDAFCGIAPINLTERLHQIVR
;
A
#
# COMPACT_ATOMS: atom_id res chain seq x y z
N MET A 1 -20.34 73.30 -2.43
CA MET A 1 -21.00 73.31 -3.74
C MET A 1 -20.84 71.93 -4.37
N ALA A 2 -21.97 71.31 -4.74
CA ALA A 2 -22.19 70.19 -5.67
C ALA A 2 -21.28 68.93 -5.55
N SER A 3 -21.79 67.77 -5.13
CA SER A 3 -22.63 66.81 -5.91
C SER A 3 -21.89 66.17 -7.09
N ALA A 4 -21.63 64.86 -7.01
CA ALA A 4 -22.20 63.88 -7.95
C ALA A 4 -21.83 62.44 -7.53
N ALA A 5 -22.84 61.58 -7.48
CA ALA A 5 -22.78 60.15 -7.20
C ALA A 5 -22.29 59.35 -8.43
N GLY A 6 -21.63 58.22 -8.18
CA GLY A 6 -21.34 57.18 -9.17
C GLY A 6 -21.35 55.81 -8.49
N ALA A 7 -22.38 55.01 -8.78
CA ALA A 7 -22.55 53.66 -8.30
C ALA A 7 -21.46 52.73 -8.85
N GLY A 8 -20.78 51.98 -7.98
CA GLY A 8 -19.86 50.90 -8.33
C GLY A 8 -20.20 49.67 -7.50
N GLY A 9 -20.72 48.64 -8.17
CA GLY A 9 -21.15 47.39 -7.56
C GLY A 9 -20.01 46.67 -6.84
N ALA A 10 -20.33 46.17 -5.65
CA ALA A 10 -19.47 45.28 -4.88
C ALA A 10 -19.38 43.91 -5.57
N ASN A 11 -18.28 43.67 -6.30
CA ASN A 11 -17.82 42.32 -6.62
C ASN A 11 -16.89 41.87 -5.49
N ALA A 12 -17.48 41.31 -4.43
CA ALA A 12 -16.74 40.54 -3.43
C ALA A 12 -16.40 39.18 -4.05
N GLY A 13 -15.25 39.10 -4.73
CA GLY A 13 -14.66 37.83 -5.13
C GLY A 13 -14.29 37.03 -3.88
N LEU A 14 -14.97 35.91 -3.66
CA LEU A 14 -14.63 34.87 -2.71
C LEU A 14 -13.21 34.36 -3.02
N ALA A 15 -12.22 34.88 -2.31
CA ALA A 15 -10.89 34.30 -2.26
C ALA A 15 -10.94 33.07 -1.35
N ASP A 16 -10.70 31.92 -1.96
CA ASP A 16 -10.60 30.61 -1.32
C ASP A 16 -9.56 30.63 -0.18
N PRO A 17 -9.93 30.28 1.08
CA PRO A 17 -9.02 30.36 2.24
C PRO A 17 -7.80 29.42 2.16
N LEU A 18 -7.77 28.48 1.21
CA LEU A 18 -6.67 27.53 1.02
C LEU A 18 -5.35 28.17 0.50
N LEU A 19 -5.37 29.46 0.13
CA LEU A 19 -4.18 30.15 -0.37
C LEU A 19 -3.44 31.00 0.67
N ALA A 20 -3.95 31.13 1.90
CA ALA A 20 -3.46 32.09 2.88
C ALA A 20 -2.77 31.47 4.10
N SER A 21 -1.84 30.53 3.92
CA SER A 21 -0.75 30.29 4.88
C SER A 21 0.37 29.43 4.27
N ALA A 22 0.92 29.89 3.14
CA ALA A 22 2.21 29.39 2.71
C ALA A 22 3.31 30.02 3.59
N LYS A 23 3.52 29.50 4.80
CA LYS A 23 4.86 29.56 5.42
C LYS A 23 5.84 29.12 4.33
N LYS A 24 6.86 29.95 4.07
CA LYS A 24 7.89 29.70 3.04
C LYS A 24 8.20 28.20 3.00
N PRO A 25 8.04 27.53 1.84
CA PRO A 25 8.29 26.11 1.78
C PRO A 25 9.76 25.92 2.14
N VAL A 26 10.06 25.06 3.11
CA VAL A 26 11.39 24.44 3.25
C VAL A 26 11.52 23.42 2.11
N GLY A 27 11.25 23.87 0.89
CA GLY A 27 11.19 23.09 -0.32
C GLY A 27 12.60 22.91 -0.84
N ALA A 28 13.10 21.67 -0.75
CA ALA A 28 13.98 21.04 -1.72
C ALA A 28 15.24 21.81 -2.21
N LYS A 29 15.72 22.81 -1.46
CA LYS A 29 17.11 23.28 -1.48
C LYS A 29 17.85 22.63 -0.32
N GLY A 30 17.87 21.29 -0.32
CA GLY A 30 18.65 20.55 0.66
C GLY A 30 20.14 20.89 0.53
N LYS A 31 20.86 20.88 1.66
CA LYS A 31 22.31 21.01 1.73
C LYS A 31 23.04 20.08 0.73
N HIS A 32 22.43 18.95 0.35
CA HIS A 32 23.04 17.86 -0.41
C HIS A 32 22.50 17.62 -1.83
N TRP A 33 21.33 18.17 -2.20
CA TRP A 33 20.61 17.81 -3.43
C TRP A 33 20.45 19.00 -4.40
N VAL A 34 20.42 18.73 -5.70
CA VAL A 34 20.19 19.71 -6.77
C VAL A 34 19.15 19.17 -7.75
N ALA A 35 18.20 20.01 -8.14
CA ALA A 35 17.20 19.64 -9.15
C ALA A 35 17.89 19.33 -10.49
N ALA A 36 17.59 18.15 -11.03
CA ALA A 36 18.19 17.61 -12.25
C ALA A 36 17.27 17.70 -13.48
N ASP A 37 16.05 18.20 -13.30
CA ASP A 37 14.98 18.22 -14.30
C ASP A 37 14.57 19.65 -14.72
N LYS A 38 15.37 20.67 -14.36
CA LYS A 38 15.04 22.08 -14.65
C LYS A 38 14.82 22.34 -16.13
N ASP A 39 15.72 21.83 -16.97
CA ASP A 39 15.66 22.04 -18.41
C ASP A 39 14.50 21.26 -19.03
N GLN A 40 14.23 20.03 -18.56
CA GLN A 40 13.07 19.25 -18.96
C GLN A 40 11.75 19.94 -18.59
N ARG A 41 11.66 20.54 -17.39
CA ARG A 41 10.48 21.30 -16.97
C ARG A 41 10.32 22.61 -17.73
N ARG A 42 11.43 23.26 -18.07
CA ARG A 42 11.42 24.46 -18.91
C ARG A 42 10.92 24.10 -20.32
N ALA A 43 11.47 23.05 -20.91
CA ALA A 43 11.02 22.52 -22.19
C ALA A 43 9.54 22.14 -22.14
N ALA A 44 9.08 21.37 -21.15
CA ALA A 44 7.66 21.00 -21.02
C ALA A 44 6.72 22.21 -20.87
N LYS A 45 7.18 23.32 -20.27
CA LYS A 45 6.42 24.58 -20.20
C LYS A 45 6.44 25.37 -21.50
N GLU A 46 7.56 25.35 -22.23
CA GLU A 46 7.78 26.12 -23.46
C GLU A 46 7.19 25.43 -24.70
N SER A 47 7.29 24.10 -24.79
CA SER A 47 6.77 23.31 -25.91
C SER A 47 5.35 22.81 -25.70
N GLY A 48 4.82 22.96 -24.47
CA GLY A 48 3.68 22.16 -24.00
C GLY A 48 4.05 20.71 -23.67
N GLY A 49 5.23 20.19 -24.05
CA GLY A 49 5.44 18.74 -24.15
C GLY A 49 4.73 18.16 -25.39
N GLU A 50 4.98 16.90 -25.75
CA GLU A 50 4.33 16.27 -26.92
C GLU A 50 2.79 16.32 -26.84
N ASP A 51 2.22 16.52 -25.63
CA ASP A 51 0.78 16.58 -25.35
C ASP A 51 0.26 17.82 -24.56
N GLY A 52 1.07 18.85 -24.28
CA GLY A 52 0.60 20.01 -23.48
C GLY A 52 0.62 19.83 -21.94
N ARG A 53 1.02 18.67 -21.40
CA ARG A 53 0.83 18.29 -19.98
C ARG A 53 2.03 18.65 -19.07
N PRO A 54 1.82 19.07 -17.81
CA PRO A 54 2.92 19.36 -16.87
C PRO A 54 3.62 18.08 -16.37
N LEU A 55 4.90 18.20 -15.98
CA LEU A 55 5.58 17.13 -15.23
C LEU A 55 5.03 17.02 -13.81
N LEU A 56 4.72 15.79 -13.39
CA LEU A 56 4.01 15.49 -12.16
C LEU A 56 4.94 15.16 -10.99
N PHE A 57 6.24 15.00 -11.23
CA PHE A 57 7.23 14.86 -10.16
C PHE A 57 8.54 15.57 -10.47
N ARG A 58 9.34 15.79 -9.42
CA ARG A 58 10.65 16.42 -9.48
C ARG A 58 11.77 15.42 -9.24
N THR A 59 12.85 15.58 -9.99
CA THR A 59 14.04 14.73 -9.88
C THR A 59 15.22 15.51 -9.32
N TYR A 60 15.88 14.95 -8.32
CA TYR A 60 17.03 15.52 -7.65
C TYR A 60 18.22 14.56 -7.70
N LYS A 61 19.41 15.10 -7.96
CA LYS A 61 20.69 14.38 -7.87
C LYS A 61 21.53 14.95 -6.73
N VAL A 62 22.41 14.13 -6.17
CA VAL A 62 23.39 14.58 -5.18
C VAL A 62 24.30 15.62 -5.82
N LYS A 63 24.65 16.69 -5.08
CA LYS A 63 25.59 17.73 -5.53
C LYS A 63 26.89 17.10 -6.02
N GLY A 64 27.37 17.54 -7.18
CA GLY A 64 28.65 17.09 -7.73
C GLY A 64 29.82 17.29 -6.75
N THR A 65 29.80 18.36 -5.96
CA THR A 65 30.80 18.64 -4.91
C THR A 65 30.88 17.57 -3.82
N LEU A 66 29.81 16.79 -3.61
CA LEU A 66 29.79 15.65 -2.68
C LEU A 66 29.99 14.33 -3.43
N LEU A 67 29.36 14.18 -4.60
CA LEU A 67 29.35 12.92 -5.34
C LEU A 67 30.68 12.62 -6.04
N HIS A 68 31.37 13.62 -6.61
CA HIS A 68 32.64 13.39 -7.30
C HIS A 68 33.76 12.95 -6.34
N PRO A 69 33.97 13.57 -5.17
CA PRO A 69 34.93 13.06 -4.18
C PRO A 69 34.57 11.65 -3.70
N TYR A 70 33.28 11.36 -3.47
CA TYR A 70 32.83 10.02 -3.08
C TYR A 70 33.19 8.96 -4.14
N ARG A 71 32.91 9.23 -5.43
CA ARG A 71 33.30 8.33 -6.54
C ARG A 71 34.81 8.15 -6.63
N ALA A 72 35.60 9.21 -6.46
CA ALA A 72 37.04 9.13 -6.45
C ALA A 72 37.57 8.27 -5.29
N LEU A 73 37.01 8.43 -4.08
CA LEU A 73 37.37 7.62 -2.92
C LEU A 73 37.04 6.14 -3.11
N ILE A 74 35.90 5.80 -3.72
CA ILE A 74 35.57 4.41 -4.08
C ILE A 74 36.61 3.85 -5.05
N PHE A 75 37.00 4.62 -6.06
CA PHE A 75 38.01 4.19 -7.03
C PHE A 75 39.38 3.98 -6.39
N ILE A 76 39.83 4.89 -5.53
CA ILE A 76 41.08 4.74 -4.75
C ILE A 76 41.00 3.48 -3.87
N ARG A 77 39.86 3.25 -3.21
CA ARG A 77 39.65 2.05 -2.38
C ARG A 77 39.69 0.78 -3.22
N LEU A 78 39.12 0.79 -4.43
CA LEU A 78 39.20 -0.35 -5.35
C LEU A 78 40.66 -0.67 -5.71
N ILE A 79 41.46 0.34 -6.04
CA ILE A 79 42.91 0.15 -6.30
C ILE A 79 43.60 -0.43 -5.06
N ALA A 80 43.34 0.11 -3.87
CA ALA A 80 43.94 -0.38 -2.64
C ALA A 80 43.57 -1.85 -2.36
N VAL A 81 42.31 -2.23 -2.59
CA VAL A 81 41.83 -3.62 -2.45
C VAL A 81 42.53 -4.53 -3.47
N LEU A 82 42.68 -4.11 -4.73
CA LEU A 82 43.41 -4.89 -5.74
C LEU A 82 44.90 -5.07 -5.39
N LEU A 83 45.56 -4.00 -4.94
CA LEU A 83 46.96 -4.06 -4.49
C LEU A 83 47.11 -4.96 -3.27
N PHE A 84 46.16 -4.91 -2.33
CA PHE A 84 46.11 -5.81 -1.18
C PHE A 84 46.02 -7.27 -1.62
N PHE A 85 45.14 -7.62 -2.56
CA PHE A 85 45.05 -8.98 -3.09
C PHE A 85 46.34 -9.43 -3.80
N VAL A 86 46.92 -8.59 -4.64
CA VAL A 86 48.20 -8.88 -5.31
C VAL A 86 49.31 -9.13 -4.27
N TRP A 87 49.39 -8.29 -3.24
CA TRP A 87 50.34 -8.46 -2.15
C TRP A 87 50.08 -9.77 -1.40
N ARG A 88 48.82 -10.07 -1.08
CA ARG A 88 48.41 -11.25 -0.31
C ARG A 88 48.76 -12.55 -1.02
N ILE A 89 48.56 -12.62 -2.34
CA ILE A 89 48.93 -13.78 -3.15
C ILE A 89 50.45 -13.94 -3.27
N LYS A 90 51.19 -12.83 -3.45
CA LYS A 90 52.66 -12.87 -3.53
C LYS A 90 53.34 -13.23 -2.21
N HIS A 91 52.71 -12.90 -1.07
CA HIS A 91 53.26 -13.11 0.27
C HIS A 91 52.46 -14.18 1.04
N ASN A 92 52.33 -15.37 0.46
CA ASN A 92 51.56 -16.50 1.02
C ASN A 92 52.35 -17.37 2.01
N LYS A 93 53.31 -16.80 2.75
CA LYS A 93 54.10 -17.53 3.76
C LYS A 93 53.21 -17.86 4.96
N SER A 94 52.60 -19.04 4.95
CA SER A 94 51.78 -19.55 6.04
C SER A 94 52.19 -20.97 6.37
N ASP A 95 52.34 -21.25 7.66
CA ASP A 95 52.65 -22.60 8.17
C ASP A 95 51.50 -23.59 7.89
N VAL A 96 50.27 -23.07 7.70
CA VAL A 96 49.08 -23.86 7.38
C VAL A 96 48.38 -23.28 6.15
N MET A 97 48.78 -23.75 4.97
CA MET A 97 48.30 -23.25 3.68
C MET A 97 46.77 -23.33 3.53
N TRP A 98 46.11 -24.31 4.13
CA TRP A 98 44.65 -24.42 4.10
C TRP A 98 43.93 -23.23 4.76
N PHE A 99 44.41 -22.76 5.92
CA PHE A 99 43.84 -21.57 6.57
C PHE A 99 44.09 -20.30 5.77
N TRP A 100 45.26 -20.18 5.13
CA TRP A 100 45.53 -19.09 4.21
C TRP A 100 44.55 -19.09 3.03
N THR A 101 44.34 -20.25 2.39
CA THR A 101 43.41 -20.38 1.27
C THR A 101 41.98 -20.01 1.67
N MET A 102 41.48 -20.52 2.80
CA MET A 102 40.14 -20.17 3.30
C MET A 102 39.99 -18.67 3.58
N SER A 103 40.99 -18.06 4.18
CA SER A 103 41.03 -16.60 4.40
C SER A 103 40.97 -15.83 3.08
N VAL A 104 41.75 -16.24 2.07
CA VAL A 104 41.77 -15.57 0.76
C VAL A 104 40.43 -15.69 0.04
N VAL A 105 39.79 -16.87 0.09
CA VAL A 105 38.45 -17.07 -0.47
C VAL A 105 37.44 -16.13 0.20
N GLY A 106 37.49 -16.01 1.54
CA GLY A 106 36.66 -15.08 2.30
C GLY A 106 36.90 -13.63 1.89
N ASP A 107 38.16 -13.20 1.79
CA ASP A 107 38.51 -11.85 1.37
C ASP A 107 37.98 -11.56 -0.05
N VAL A 108 38.13 -12.48 -0.99
CA VAL A 108 37.62 -12.34 -2.37
C VAL A 108 36.10 -12.17 -2.36
N TRP A 109 35.38 -12.97 -1.57
CA TRP A 109 33.94 -12.85 -1.42
C TRP A 109 33.53 -11.49 -0.84
N PHE A 110 34.18 -11.03 0.23
CA PHE A 110 33.93 -9.70 0.80
C PHE A 110 34.25 -8.56 -0.16
N GLY A 111 35.36 -8.66 -0.90
CA GLY A 111 35.74 -7.68 -1.93
C GLY A 111 34.71 -7.60 -3.06
N PHE A 112 34.26 -8.75 -3.54
CA PHE A 112 33.22 -8.85 -4.57
C PHE A 112 31.87 -8.29 -4.08
N SER A 113 31.41 -8.72 -2.90
CA SER A 113 30.17 -8.23 -2.28
C SER A 113 30.21 -6.72 -2.02
N TRP A 114 31.34 -6.20 -1.52
CA TRP A 114 31.55 -4.76 -1.36
C TRP A 114 31.43 -4.02 -2.69
N LEU A 115 32.08 -4.52 -3.75
CA LEU A 115 32.03 -3.89 -5.07
C LEU A 115 30.61 -3.83 -5.61
N LEU A 116 29.88 -4.95 -5.58
CA LEU A 116 28.47 -5.00 -6.00
C LEU A 116 27.61 -4.01 -5.23
N ASN A 117 27.82 -3.88 -3.92
CA ASN A 117 27.09 -2.92 -3.08
C ASN A 117 27.48 -1.44 -3.34
N GLN A 118 28.66 -1.16 -3.89
CA GLN A 118 29.05 0.21 -4.28
C GLN A 118 28.47 0.62 -5.62
N LEU A 119 28.35 -0.28 -6.60
CA LEU A 119 27.99 0.07 -7.99
C LEU A 119 26.69 0.90 -8.10
N PRO A 120 25.57 0.54 -7.45
CA PRO A 120 24.36 1.36 -7.52
C PRO A 120 24.54 2.77 -6.94
N LYS A 121 25.40 2.92 -5.93
CA LYS A 121 25.60 4.19 -5.20
C LYS A 121 26.33 5.25 -6.01
N PHE A 122 26.73 4.94 -7.24
CA PHE A 122 27.33 5.90 -8.14
C PHE A 122 26.34 6.96 -8.64
N ASN A 123 25.04 6.64 -8.74
CA ASN A 123 24.05 7.60 -9.23
C ASN A 123 22.78 7.66 -8.35
N PRO A 124 22.86 8.11 -7.08
CA PRO A 124 21.66 8.22 -6.26
C PRO A 124 20.71 9.30 -6.80
N VAL A 125 19.44 8.93 -6.96
CA VAL A 125 18.38 9.81 -7.47
C VAL A 125 17.24 9.86 -6.47
N LYS A 126 16.90 11.09 -6.07
CA LYS A 126 15.75 11.37 -5.21
C LYS A 126 14.61 11.94 -6.05
N THR A 127 13.41 11.42 -5.86
CA THR A 127 12.22 11.81 -6.60
C THR A 127 11.11 12.24 -5.64
N ILE A 128 10.48 13.39 -5.93
CA ILE A 128 9.46 14.02 -5.07
C ILE A 128 8.23 14.32 -5.92
N PRO A 129 7.02 13.91 -5.51
CA PRO A 129 5.78 14.19 -6.26
C PRO A 129 5.44 15.69 -6.26
N ASP A 130 4.79 16.16 -7.33
CA ASP A 130 4.28 17.52 -7.49
C ASP A 130 2.75 17.50 -7.42
N MET A 131 2.24 17.46 -6.19
CA MET A 131 0.80 17.32 -5.90
C MET A 131 -0.04 18.43 -6.53
N VAL A 132 0.50 19.65 -6.61
CA VAL A 132 -0.18 20.80 -7.20
C VAL A 132 -0.37 20.60 -8.71
N ALA A 133 0.63 20.06 -9.40
CA ALA A 133 0.52 19.75 -10.81
C ALA A 133 -0.50 18.64 -11.08
N LEU A 134 -0.53 17.60 -10.23
CA LEU A 134 -1.51 16.52 -10.33
C LEU A 134 -2.95 17.05 -10.17
N ARG A 135 -3.22 17.80 -9.10
CA ARG A 135 -4.55 18.36 -8.84
C ARG A 135 -5.02 19.25 -9.98
N ARG A 136 -4.15 20.15 -10.47
CA ARG A 136 -4.45 21.03 -11.60
C ARG A 136 -4.82 20.27 -12.88
N GLN A 137 -4.26 19.07 -13.07
CA GLN A 137 -4.46 18.30 -14.29
C GLN A 137 -5.67 17.36 -14.22
N TYR A 138 -5.96 16.78 -13.04
CA TYR A 138 -6.95 15.72 -12.92
C TYR A 138 -8.18 16.09 -12.10
N ASP A 139 -8.10 17.05 -11.17
CA ASP A 139 -9.25 17.51 -10.41
C ASP A 139 -10.02 18.56 -11.21
N LEU A 140 -11.35 18.41 -11.24
CA LEU A 140 -12.27 19.23 -12.01
C LEU A 140 -12.86 20.35 -11.13
N PRO A 141 -13.32 21.48 -11.73
CA PRO A 141 -13.88 22.60 -10.96
C PRO A 141 -15.15 22.28 -10.17
N ASP A 142 -15.83 21.19 -10.51
CA ASP A 142 -17.04 20.69 -9.82
C ASP A 142 -16.72 19.86 -8.56
N GLY A 143 -15.44 19.68 -8.23
CA GLY A 143 -14.96 18.89 -7.10
C GLY A 143 -14.76 17.40 -7.41
N THR A 144 -15.09 16.95 -8.62
CA THR A 144 -14.83 15.57 -9.07
C THR A 144 -13.40 15.42 -9.60
N SER A 145 -12.96 14.19 -9.86
CA SER A 145 -11.61 13.93 -10.36
C SER A 145 -11.60 12.86 -11.45
N THR A 146 -10.69 13.03 -12.42
CA THR A 146 -10.46 12.09 -13.52
C THR A 146 -9.32 11.10 -13.23
N LEU A 147 -8.89 11.04 -11.97
CA LEU A 147 -7.91 10.09 -11.50
C LEU A 147 -8.37 8.64 -11.71
N PRO A 148 -7.42 7.72 -11.99
CA PRO A 148 -7.72 6.31 -12.20
C PRO A 148 -8.16 5.61 -10.91
N GLY A 149 -8.81 4.45 -11.03
CA GLY A 149 -9.17 3.64 -9.86
C GLY A 149 -7.94 3.05 -9.15
N ILE A 150 -8.01 2.93 -7.82
CA ILE A 150 -7.06 2.24 -6.95
C ILE A 150 -7.80 1.18 -6.13
N ASP A 151 -7.26 -0.04 -6.14
CA ASP A 151 -7.58 -1.03 -5.11
C ASP A 151 -6.50 -1.04 -4.04
N VAL A 152 -6.92 -0.99 -2.78
CA VAL A 152 -6.04 -1.07 -1.62
C VAL A 152 -6.19 -2.46 -1.01
N PHE A 153 -5.11 -3.23 -1.00
CA PHE A 153 -5.07 -4.60 -0.48
C PHE A 153 -4.44 -4.62 0.91
N VAL A 154 -5.15 -5.18 1.88
CA VAL A 154 -4.65 -5.43 3.23
C VAL A 154 -4.66 -6.93 3.45
N THR A 155 -3.58 -7.49 3.97
CA THR A 155 -3.51 -8.91 4.33
C THR A 155 -3.30 -9.07 5.83
N THR A 156 -4.09 -9.96 6.45
CA THR A 156 -3.89 -10.41 7.82
C THR A 156 -3.84 -11.94 7.87
N ALA A 157 -2.92 -12.50 8.66
CA ALA A 157 -2.70 -13.93 8.82
C ALA A 157 -3.65 -14.56 9.84
N ASP A 158 -3.81 -13.93 11.01
CA ASP A 158 -4.63 -14.45 12.11
C ASP A 158 -4.91 -13.38 13.18
N PRO A 159 -6.12 -13.31 13.76
CA PRO A 159 -6.44 -12.40 14.86
C PRO A 159 -5.63 -12.63 16.15
N ILE A 160 -4.99 -13.79 16.33
CA ILE A 160 -4.15 -14.10 17.50
C ILE A 160 -2.74 -13.55 17.31
N ASP A 161 -2.13 -13.82 16.15
CA ASP A 161 -0.76 -13.41 15.84
C ASP A 161 -0.70 -11.92 15.50
N GLU A 162 -1.78 -11.37 14.93
CA GLU A 162 -1.90 -9.99 14.51
C GLU A 162 -3.11 -9.33 15.19
N PRO A 163 -2.89 -8.36 16.10
CA PRO A 163 -3.97 -7.72 16.83
C PRO A 163 -5.02 -7.11 15.90
N ILE A 164 -6.29 -7.44 16.15
CA ILE A 164 -7.45 -6.95 15.39
C ILE A 164 -7.46 -5.42 15.35
N LEU A 165 -7.14 -4.76 16.47
CA LEU A 165 -7.14 -3.31 16.57
C LEU A 165 -6.19 -2.65 15.56
N TYR A 166 -5.00 -3.20 15.33
CA TYR A 166 -4.06 -2.66 14.35
C TYR A 166 -4.57 -2.83 12.92
N THR A 167 -5.14 -4.01 12.62
CA THR A 167 -5.78 -4.27 11.32
C THR A 167 -6.91 -3.27 11.05
N MET A 168 -7.76 -2.99 12.05
CA MET A 168 -8.87 -2.05 11.90
C MET A 168 -8.39 -0.59 11.80
N ASN A 169 -7.32 -0.21 12.52
CA ASN A 169 -6.68 1.10 12.37
C ASN A 169 -6.06 1.30 10.96
N CYS A 170 -5.43 0.25 10.41
CA CYS A 170 -4.97 0.23 9.02
C CYS A 170 -6.14 0.51 8.06
N VAL A 171 -7.24 -0.24 8.17
CA VAL A 171 -8.45 -0.05 7.35
C VAL A 171 -9.02 1.36 7.48
N LEU A 172 -9.17 1.89 8.71
CA LEU A 172 -9.66 3.26 8.94
C LEU A 172 -8.77 4.31 8.29
N SER A 173 -7.44 4.13 8.35
CA SER A 173 -6.49 5.04 7.72
C SER A 173 -6.61 5.06 6.19
N ILE A 174 -6.94 3.92 5.59
CA ILE A 174 -7.16 3.76 4.15
C ILE A 174 -8.46 4.46 3.72
N LEU A 175 -9.56 4.21 4.46
CA LEU A 175 -10.86 4.81 4.17
C LEU A 175 -10.84 6.35 4.33
N ALA A 176 -9.96 6.87 5.19
CA ALA A 176 -9.77 8.30 5.43
C ALA A 176 -8.68 8.96 4.53
N SER A 177 -8.19 8.28 3.50
CA SER A 177 -7.21 8.84 2.56
C SER A 177 -7.82 9.96 1.68
N ASP A 178 -6.97 10.91 1.21
CA ASP A 178 -7.40 11.93 0.26
C ASP A 178 -7.31 11.36 -1.17
N TYR A 179 -8.33 10.60 -1.54
CA TYR A 179 -8.57 10.10 -2.88
C TYR A 179 -10.06 10.14 -3.21
N PRO A 180 -10.46 10.32 -4.49
CA PRO A 180 -11.86 10.27 -4.87
C PRO A 180 -12.52 8.96 -4.43
N VAL A 181 -13.64 9.07 -3.72
CA VAL A 181 -14.31 7.95 -3.04
C VAL A 181 -14.81 6.90 -4.03
N ASP A 182 -15.30 7.34 -5.19
CA ASP A 182 -15.75 6.49 -6.30
C ASP A 182 -14.60 5.77 -7.02
N ARG A 183 -13.34 6.11 -6.70
CA ARG A 183 -12.13 5.58 -7.33
C ARG A 183 -11.25 4.78 -6.38
N CYS A 184 -11.65 4.61 -5.13
CA CYS A 184 -10.89 3.86 -4.13
C CYS A 184 -11.75 2.71 -3.58
N ALA A 185 -11.18 1.52 -3.52
CA ALA A 185 -11.79 0.36 -2.86
C ALA A 185 -10.77 -0.32 -1.95
N CYS A 186 -11.19 -0.68 -0.75
CA CYS A 186 -10.37 -1.36 0.25
C CYS A 186 -10.77 -2.83 0.33
N TYR A 187 -9.78 -3.72 0.20
CA TYR A 187 -9.94 -5.17 0.29
C TYR A 187 -9.13 -5.66 1.49
N LEU A 188 -9.82 -6.27 2.47
CA LEU A 188 -9.18 -6.97 3.58
C LEU A 188 -9.21 -8.46 3.31
N SER A 189 -8.03 -9.07 3.17
CA SER A 189 -7.90 -10.53 3.09
C SER A 189 -7.51 -11.10 4.44
N ASP A 190 -8.37 -11.98 4.94
CA ASP A 190 -8.17 -12.74 6.17
C ASP A 190 -7.77 -14.19 5.83
N ASP A 191 -6.55 -14.54 6.18
CA ASP A 191 -5.99 -15.87 5.98
C ASP A 191 -6.42 -16.88 7.07
N SER A 192 -7.01 -16.44 8.18
CA SER A 192 -7.59 -17.35 9.19
C SER A 192 -8.99 -17.84 8.81
N GLY A 193 -9.73 -17.01 8.09
CA GLY A 193 -11.14 -17.23 7.79
C GLY A 193 -12.01 -17.22 9.04
N ALA A 194 -11.61 -16.50 10.09
CA ALA A 194 -12.30 -16.46 11.37
C ALA A 194 -13.42 -15.40 11.38
N LEU A 195 -14.58 -15.75 11.95
CA LEU A 195 -15.74 -14.84 12.02
C LEU A 195 -15.41 -13.53 12.74
N ILE A 196 -14.53 -13.56 13.74
CA ILE A 196 -14.15 -12.38 14.54
C ILE A 196 -13.55 -11.27 13.67
N GLN A 197 -12.74 -11.60 12.66
CA GLN A 197 -12.16 -10.58 11.78
C GLN A 197 -13.21 -9.93 10.89
N TYR A 198 -14.17 -10.72 10.41
CA TYR A 198 -15.29 -10.19 9.65
C TYR A 198 -16.19 -9.27 10.49
N GLU A 199 -16.57 -9.68 11.70
CA GLU A 199 -17.41 -8.82 12.56
C GLU A 199 -16.65 -7.58 13.07
N ALA A 200 -15.33 -7.67 13.29
CA ALA A 200 -14.50 -6.50 13.57
C ALA A 200 -14.49 -5.50 12.41
N LEU A 201 -14.46 -5.99 11.16
CA LEU A 201 -14.58 -5.14 9.98
C LEU A 201 -15.95 -4.46 9.90
N VAL A 202 -17.02 -5.12 10.34
CA VAL A 202 -18.37 -4.53 10.43
C VAL A 202 -18.42 -3.40 11.45
N GLU A 203 -17.85 -3.59 12.64
CA GLU A 203 -17.76 -2.52 13.63
C GLU A 203 -16.91 -1.36 13.13
N THR A 204 -15.83 -1.66 12.42
CA THR A 204 -14.96 -0.66 11.79
C THR A 204 -15.68 0.14 10.72
N ALA A 205 -16.49 -0.53 9.89
CA ALA A 205 -17.34 0.09 8.89
C ALA A 205 -18.34 1.08 9.52
N LYS A 206 -18.91 0.76 10.69
CA LYS A 206 -19.78 1.68 11.45
C LYS A 206 -19.00 2.89 11.96
N PHE A 207 -17.86 2.67 12.62
CA PHE A 207 -17.03 3.76 13.16
C PHE A 207 -16.46 4.65 12.05
N ALA A 208 -16.18 4.11 10.86
CA ALA A 208 -15.70 4.86 9.71
C ALA A 208 -16.68 5.98 9.29
N THR A 209 -17.99 5.81 9.49
CA THR A 209 -19.01 6.84 9.20
C THR A 209 -18.84 8.10 10.06
N LEU A 210 -18.16 7.99 11.20
CA LEU A 210 -17.79 9.10 12.07
C LEU A 210 -16.36 9.58 11.79
N TRP A 211 -15.42 8.64 11.73
CA TRP A 211 -13.99 8.93 11.63
C TRP A 211 -13.61 9.61 10.31
N VAL A 212 -14.13 9.14 9.18
CA VAL A 212 -13.75 9.65 7.86
C VAL A 212 -14.21 11.10 7.64
N PRO A 213 -15.47 11.47 7.93
CA PRO A 213 -15.89 12.88 7.85
C PRO A 213 -15.11 13.77 8.83
N PHE A 214 -14.86 13.32 10.06
CA PHE A 214 -14.02 14.05 11.03
C PHE A 214 -12.61 14.31 10.48
N CYS A 215 -12.00 13.27 9.90
CA CYS A 215 -10.72 13.34 9.22
C CYS A 215 -10.69 14.40 8.10
N ARG A 216 -11.72 14.42 7.25
CA ARG A 216 -11.82 15.33 6.10
C ARG A 216 -12.10 16.76 6.55
N LYS A 217 -13.04 16.96 7.47
CA LYS A 217 -13.44 18.27 8.00
C LYS A 217 -12.27 19.02 8.64
N HIS A 218 -11.47 18.31 9.45
CA HIS A 218 -10.41 18.92 10.26
C HIS A 218 -9.00 18.75 9.68
N CYS A 219 -8.88 18.09 8.53
CA CYS A 219 -7.59 17.84 7.84
C CYS A 219 -6.51 17.26 8.76
N ILE A 220 -6.89 16.34 9.66
CA ILE A 220 -5.97 15.76 10.65
C ILE A 220 -5.05 14.70 10.04
N GLU A 221 -3.90 14.50 10.66
CA GLU A 221 -2.96 13.44 10.32
C GLU A 221 -2.18 12.99 11.59
N PRO A 222 -1.89 11.70 11.79
CA PRO A 222 -2.11 10.57 10.89
C PRO A 222 -3.59 10.17 10.74
N ARG A 223 -3.88 9.29 9.78
CA ARG A 223 -5.25 8.82 9.50
C ARG A 223 -5.65 7.58 10.31
N ALA A 224 -4.70 6.95 11.00
CA ALA A 224 -4.98 5.90 11.98
C ALA A 224 -5.38 6.53 13.32
N PRO A 225 -6.58 6.25 13.85
CA PRO A 225 -7.04 6.83 15.12
C PRO A 225 -6.12 6.54 16.31
N GLU A 226 -5.63 5.30 16.47
CA GLU A 226 -4.73 4.92 17.58
C GLU A 226 -3.50 5.83 17.60
N SER A 227 -2.78 5.88 16.48
CA SER A 227 -1.59 6.73 16.33
C SER A 227 -1.90 8.22 16.40
N PHE A 228 -3.12 8.64 16.06
CA PHE A 228 -3.54 10.05 16.16
C PHE A 228 -3.76 10.47 17.62
N PHE A 229 -4.48 9.65 18.39
CA PHE A 229 -4.82 9.97 19.78
C PHE A 229 -3.65 9.76 20.76
N GLU A 230 -2.64 8.98 20.38
CA GLU A 230 -1.37 8.86 21.13
C GLU A 230 -0.46 10.10 21.00
N LEU A 231 -0.70 10.99 20.04
CA LEU A 231 0.13 12.19 19.87
C LEU A 231 -0.12 13.20 21.00
N GLU A 232 0.95 13.61 21.70
CA GLU A 232 0.88 14.67 22.72
C GLU A 232 0.38 16.02 22.18
N ALA A 233 0.61 16.29 20.89
CA ALA A 233 0.14 17.50 20.21
C ALA A 233 -0.24 17.18 18.75
N PRO A 234 -1.51 16.81 18.48
CA PRO A 234 -1.96 16.51 17.13
C PRO A 234 -1.84 17.75 16.24
N LEU A 235 -1.34 17.56 15.01
CA LEU A 235 -1.23 18.62 14.02
C LEU A 235 -2.62 18.99 13.50
N TYR A 236 -3.24 19.99 14.11
CA TYR A 236 -4.47 20.62 13.62
C TYR A 236 -4.13 21.80 12.70
N THR A 237 -4.62 21.75 11.46
CA THR A 237 -4.46 22.83 10.47
C THR A 237 -5.77 23.53 10.14
N GLY A 238 -6.86 23.16 10.80
CA GLY A 238 -8.20 23.71 10.52
C GLY A 238 -8.43 25.12 11.06
N SER A 239 -9.52 25.72 10.60
CA SER A 239 -9.88 27.12 10.86
C SER A 239 -10.81 27.33 12.07
N ALA A 240 -11.26 26.27 12.75
CA ALA A 240 -12.27 26.32 13.82
C ALA A 240 -11.83 25.54 15.08
N PRO A 241 -10.93 26.10 15.91
CA PRO A 241 -10.32 25.39 17.03
C PRO A 241 -11.29 24.93 18.13
N GLU A 242 -12.33 25.71 18.44
CA GLU A 242 -13.29 25.36 19.48
C GLU A 242 -14.27 24.26 19.03
N GLU A 243 -14.71 24.31 17.78
CA GLU A 243 -15.47 23.22 17.16
C GLU A 243 -14.64 21.94 17.10
N PHE A 244 -13.35 22.06 16.72
CA PHE A 244 -12.42 20.93 16.74
C PHE A 244 -12.28 20.30 18.12
N LYS A 245 -12.13 21.08 19.20
CA LYS A 245 -12.03 20.51 20.57
C LYS A 245 -13.27 19.70 20.96
N ASN A 246 -14.47 20.21 20.64
CA ASN A 246 -15.71 19.52 20.94
C ASN A 246 -15.85 18.24 20.11
N ASP A 247 -15.66 18.34 18.79
CA ASP A 247 -15.69 17.20 17.87
C ASP A 247 -14.65 16.15 18.27
N HIS A 248 -13.42 16.58 18.61
CA HIS A 248 -12.32 15.73 19.04
C HIS A 248 -12.69 14.91 20.28
N ASN A 249 -13.23 15.55 21.32
CA ASN A 249 -13.60 14.85 22.55
C ASN A 249 -14.73 13.84 22.30
N SER A 250 -15.73 14.19 21.49
CA SER A 250 -16.80 13.26 21.12
C SER A 250 -16.27 12.05 20.34
N VAL A 251 -15.41 12.28 19.34
CA VAL A 251 -14.82 11.20 18.54
C VAL A 251 -13.86 10.33 19.36
N TYR A 252 -13.12 10.92 20.31
CA TYR A 252 -12.27 10.16 21.23
C TYR A 252 -13.08 9.17 22.09
N ILE A 253 -14.20 9.61 22.66
CA ILE A 253 -15.09 8.74 23.45
C ILE A 253 -15.64 7.60 22.58
N GLU A 254 -16.14 7.91 21.39
CA GLU A 254 -16.66 6.92 20.44
C GLU A 254 -15.58 5.93 19.98
N TYR A 255 -14.33 6.38 19.85
CA TYR A 255 -13.20 5.52 19.56
C TYR A 255 -12.87 4.57 20.72
N ASP A 256 -12.96 5.06 21.96
CA ASP A 256 -12.75 4.23 23.16
C ASP A 256 -13.83 3.14 23.27
N GLU A 257 -15.10 3.50 23.06
CA GLU A 257 -16.20 2.53 22.98
C GLU A 257 -16.04 1.55 21.81
N PHE A 258 -15.51 2.01 20.67
CA PHE A 258 -15.19 1.14 19.54
C PHE A 258 -14.15 0.08 19.91
N LYS A 259 -13.08 0.45 20.64
CA LYS A 259 -12.09 -0.52 21.14
C LYS A 259 -12.73 -1.54 22.08
N GLU A 260 -13.57 -1.09 23.01
CA GLU A 260 -14.30 -1.99 23.92
C GLU A 260 -15.21 -2.97 23.14
N ARG A 261 -15.89 -2.50 22.09
CA ARG A 261 -16.70 -3.37 21.21
C ARG A 261 -15.83 -4.44 20.55
N LEU A 262 -14.66 -4.08 20.03
CA LEU A 262 -13.71 -5.04 19.45
C LEU A 262 -13.24 -6.07 20.49
N ASP A 263 -12.86 -5.63 21.68
CA ASP A 263 -12.37 -6.51 22.76
C ASP A 263 -13.44 -7.49 23.23
N SER A 264 -14.69 -7.03 23.30
CA SER A 264 -15.83 -7.86 23.70
C SER A 264 -16.28 -8.88 22.65
N LEU A 265 -15.86 -8.71 21.40
CA LEU A 265 -16.40 -9.42 20.23
C LEU A 265 -16.21 -10.94 20.32
N SER A 266 -15.02 -11.39 20.75
CA SER A 266 -14.73 -12.81 20.95
C SER A 266 -15.75 -13.46 21.91
N SER A 267 -16.02 -12.80 23.03
CA SER A 267 -16.99 -13.29 24.02
C SER A 267 -18.43 -13.25 23.50
N ALA A 268 -18.78 -12.23 22.70
CA ALA A 268 -20.10 -12.07 22.13
C ALA A 268 -20.40 -13.16 21.09
N ILE A 269 -19.44 -13.47 20.21
CA ILE A 269 -19.56 -14.54 19.21
C ILE A 269 -19.74 -15.90 19.88
N SER A 270 -18.94 -16.19 20.91
CA SER A 270 -19.03 -17.46 21.64
C SER A 270 -20.39 -17.64 22.31
N LYS A 271 -20.85 -16.65 23.11
CA LYS A 271 -22.16 -16.70 23.78
C LYS A 271 -23.32 -16.84 22.79
N ARG A 272 -23.26 -16.11 21.67
CA ARG A 272 -24.26 -16.20 20.61
C ARG A 272 -24.27 -17.59 19.96
N SER A 273 -23.10 -18.15 19.70
CA SER A 273 -22.98 -19.48 19.09
C SER A 273 -23.50 -20.56 20.03
N ASP A 274 -23.20 -20.48 21.33
CA ASP A 274 -23.74 -21.39 22.35
C ASP A 274 -25.27 -21.32 22.42
N ALA A 275 -25.85 -20.11 22.37
CA ALA A 275 -27.30 -19.93 22.35
C ALA A 275 -27.94 -20.62 21.13
N TYR A 276 -27.44 -20.40 19.91
CA TYR A 276 -27.97 -21.07 18.71
C TYR A 276 -27.75 -22.57 18.73
N ASN A 277 -26.59 -23.05 19.20
CA ASN A 277 -26.30 -24.47 19.28
C ASN A 277 -27.21 -25.17 20.30
N SER A 278 -27.51 -24.54 21.45
CA SER A 278 -28.45 -25.09 22.45
C SER A 278 -29.90 -25.17 21.97
N MET A 279 -30.29 -24.33 21.00
CA MET A 279 -31.62 -24.38 20.38
C MET A 279 -31.76 -25.52 19.36
N LYS A 280 -30.63 -26.04 18.84
CA LYS A 280 -30.63 -27.19 17.93
C LYS A 280 -30.51 -28.48 18.75
N THR A 281 -31.64 -29.19 18.86
CA THR A 281 -31.90 -30.32 19.76
C THR A 281 -31.33 -31.68 19.33
N GLU A 282 -30.46 -31.78 18.33
CA GLU A 282 -29.91 -33.08 17.90
C GLU A 282 -28.55 -33.34 18.58
N GLU A 283 -28.55 -34.29 19.53
CA GLU A 283 -27.33 -34.79 20.17
C GLU A 283 -26.41 -35.42 19.11
N GLY A 284 -25.30 -34.74 18.80
CA GLY A 284 -24.25 -35.25 17.90
C GLY A 284 -23.78 -34.28 16.82
N ASP A 285 -24.50 -33.18 16.59
CA ASP A 285 -24.08 -32.17 15.62
C ASP A 285 -22.89 -31.33 16.10
N ALA A 286 -21.98 -31.02 15.17
CA ALA A 286 -20.83 -30.17 15.46
C ALA A 286 -21.28 -28.75 15.87
N LYS A 287 -20.62 -28.18 16.89
CA LYS A 287 -20.90 -26.83 17.38
C LYS A 287 -20.52 -25.79 16.33
N ALA A 288 -21.52 -25.30 15.60
CA ALA A 288 -21.31 -24.31 14.57
C ALA A 288 -20.97 -22.93 15.18
N THR A 289 -20.20 -22.14 14.44
CA THR A 289 -20.00 -20.71 14.73
C THR A 289 -21.07 -19.91 14.00
N TRP A 290 -21.81 -19.08 14.73
CA TRP A 290 -23.01 -18.40 14.21
C TRP A 290 -22.78 -16.90 14.02
N MET A 291 -23.22 -16.39 12.87
CA MET A 291 -23.26 -14.97 12.57
C MET A 291 -24.43 -14.27 13.27
N ALA A 292 -24.36 -12.94 13.39
CA ALA A 292 -25.44 -12.13 13.97
C ALA A 292 -26.81 -12.29 13.27
N ASN A 293 -26.83 -12.63 11.99
CA ASN A 293 -28.06 -12.85 11.21
C ASN A 293 -28.67 -14.26 11.40
N GLY A 294 -28.10 -15.09 12.28
CA GLY A 294 -28.61 -16.44 12.55
C GLY A 294 -28.25 -17.48 11.48
N THR A 295 -27.26 -17.22 10.63
CA THR A 295 -26.70 -18.22 9.70
C THR A 295 -25.31 -18.70 10.16
N GLN A 296 -24.93 -19.91 9.75
CA GLN A 296 -23.63 -20.47 10.10
C GLN A 296 -22.50 -19.79 9.31
N TRP A 297 -21.36 -19.58 9.96
CA TRP A 297 -20.18 -19.02 9.32
C TRP A 297 -19.56 -20.04 8.34
N PRO A 298 -19.32 -19.71 7.06
CA PRO A 298 -18.74 -20.65 6.10
C PRO A 298 -17.24 -20.91 6.30
N GLY A 299 -16.54 -20.07 7.07
CA GLY A 299 -15.09 -20.16 7.28
C GLY A 299 -14.70 -21.07 8.44
N SER A 300 -13.64 -20.67 9.14
CA SER A 300 -13.13 -21.36 10.31
C SER A 300 -14.03 -21.16 11.52
N TRP A 301 -14.38 -22.26 12.20
CA TRP A 301 -15.19 -22.23 13.42
C TRP A 301 -14.31 -22.16 14.67
N ILE A 302 -14.88 -21.66 15.77
CA ILE A 302 -14.29 -21.70 17.11
C ILE A 302 -14.04 -23.16 17.50
N ASP A 303 -15.09 -23.98 17.44
CA ASP A 303 -15.01 -25.43 17.55
C ASP A 303 -14.79 -26.01 16.15
N THR A 304 -13.52 -26.21 15.78
CA THR A 304 -13.14 -26.59 14.41
C THR A 304 -13.68 -27.97 14.01
N THR A 305 -14.11 -28.10 12.76
CA THR A 305 -14.43 -29.39 12.11
C THR A 305 -13.49 -29.65 10.94
N GLU A 306 -13.60 -30.81 10.28
CA GLU A 306 -12.74 -31.16 9.14
C GLU A 306 -12.85 -30.16 7.96
N ILE A 307 -14.05 -29.59 7.77
CA ILE A 307 -14.39 -28.66 6.68
C ILE A 307 -14.54 -27.20 7.12
N HIS A 308 -14.34 -26.90 8.41
CA HIS A 308 -14.38 -25.55 9.00
C HIS A 308 -13.18 -25.30 9.92
N ARG A 309 -11.97 -25.42 9.36
CA ARG A 309 -10.69 -25.14 10.05
C ARG A 309 -9.83 -24.22 9.22
N LYS A 310 -8.85 -23.54 9.83
CA LYS A 310 -7.94 -22.58 9.18
C LYS A 310 -7.26 -23.07 7.89
N GLY A 311 -7.04 -24.38 7.74
CA GLY A 311 -6.47 -25.00 6.53
C GLY A 311 -7.48 -25.64 5.57
N HIS A 312 -8.77 -25.62 5.90
CA HIS A 312 -9.83 -26.25 5.11
C HIS A 312 -11.18 -25.54 5.34
N HIS A 313 -11.55 -24.66 4.41
CA HIS A 313 -12.85 -23.99 4.36
C HIS A 313 -13.10 -23.41 2.96
N ALA A 314 -14.36 -23.10 2.64
CA ALA A 314 -14.73 -22.47 1.38
C ALA A 314 -14.19 -21.04 1.27
N GLY A 315 -14.09 -20.53 0.03
CA GLY A 315 -13.81 -19.11 -0.21
C GLY A 315 -15.00 -18.25 0.21
N ILE A 316 -14.73 -17.07 0.77
CA ILE A 316 -15.71 -16.15 1.32
C ILE A 316 -15.42 -14.78 0.74
N VAL A 317 -16.44 -14.14 0.17
CA VAL A 317 -16.37 -12.74 -0.26
C VAL A 317 -17.60 -12.00 0.27
N LYS A 318 -17.36 -10.91 1.00
CA LYS A 318 -18.42 -10.05 1.53
C LYS A 318 -18.14 -8.60 1.14
N VAL A 319 -19.06 -8.01 0.40
CA VAL A 319 -18.93 -6.63 -0.10
C VAL A 319 -19.80 -5.70 0.74
N TYR A 320 -19.19 -4.66 1.29
CA TYR A 320 -19.85 -3.58 2.01
C TYR A 320 -19.87 -2.34 1.15
N ASN A 321 -21.07 -1.99 0.67
CA ASN A 321 -21.31 -0.68 0.12
C ASN A 321 -21.74 0.25 1.26
N LEU A 322 -20.82 1.10 1.70
CA LEU A 322 -21.04 2.06 2.79
C LEU A 322 -21.87 3.29 2.36
N GLY A 323 -22.37 3.31 1.12
CA GLY A 323 -23.16 4.41 0.57
C GLY A 323 -24.42 4.73 1.38
N SER A 324 -24.48 5.96 1.89
CA SER A 324 -25.63 6.60 2.53
C SER A 324 -26.16 5.94 3.81
N GLN A 325 -25.33 5.32 4.65
CA GLN A 325 -25.73 5.19 6.06
C GLN A 325 -25.76 6.59 6.68
N ALA A 326 -26.97 7.07 7.01
CA ALA A 326 -27.13 8.36 7.66
C ALA A 326 -26.33 8.35 8.97
N SER A 327 -25.47 9.36 9.17
CA SER A 327 -24.72 9.49 10.42
C SER A 327 -25.72 9.59 11.57
N THR A 328 -25.73 8.61 12.46
CA THR A 328 -26.50 8.65 13.71
C THR A 328 -25.87 9.56 14.75
N HIS A 329 -24.71 10.14 14.45
CA HIS A 329 -23.93 10.95 15.36
C HIS A 329 -24.38 12.41 15.36
N ASN A 330 -24.32 13.05 16.54
CA ASN A 330 -24.73 14.45 16.76
C ASN A 330 -23.75 15.49 16.18
N LEU A 331 -22.79 15.09 15.34
CA LEU A 331 -21.76 15.97 14.79
C LEU A 331 -22.19 16.55 13.44
N ASN A 332 -21.92 17.85 13.24
CA ASN A 332 -22.29 18.53 12.01
C ASN A 332 -21.24 18.30 10.91
N PHE A 333 -21.63 17.56 9.88
CA PHE A 333 -20.83 17.31 8.67
C PHE A 333 -21.47 17.89 7.40
N ALA A 334 -22.40 18.85 7.51
CA ALA A 334 -23.21 19.32 6.37
C ALA A 334 -22.41 19.83 5.16
N SER A 335 -21.19 20.34 5.37
CA SER A 335 -20.30 20.83 4.31
C SER A 335 -19.16 19.86 3.96
N THR A 336 -19.19 18.63 4.45
CA THR A 336 -18.12 17.64 4.28
C THR A 336 -18.64 16.45 3.50
N ASP A 337 -17.82 15.91 2.59
CA ASP A 337 -18.14 14.66 1.92
C ASP A 337 -18.14 13.51 2.94
N VAL A 338 -19.32 12.89 3.13
CA VAL A 338 -19.54 11.76 4.05
C VAL A 338 -19.47 10.39 3.34
N HIS A 339 -19.28 10.36 2.03
CA HIS A 339 -19.21 9.10 1.29
C HIS A 339 -17.94 8.31 1.66
N LEU A 340 -18.10 7.00 1.76
CA LEU A 340 -17.04 6.08 2.15
C LEU A 340 -16.62 5.20 0.97
N PRO A 341 -15.31 4.89 0.84
CA PRO A 341 -14.84 3.95 -0.15
C PRO A 341 -15.48 2.56 0.04
N MET A 342 -15.58 1.80 -1.04
CA MET A 342 -16.07 0.41 -0.96
C MET A 342 -15.14 -0.42 -0.06
N LEU A 343 -15.72 -1.27 0.77
CA LEU A 343 -14.97 -2.17 1.65
C LEU A 343 -15.34 -3.62 1.35
N VAL A 344 -14.34 -4.49 1.17
CA VAL A 344 -14.53 -5.89 0.78
C VAL A 344 -13.74 -6.79 1.72
N TYR A 345 -14.42 -7.72 2.36
CA TYR A 345 -13.78 -8.81 3.10
C TYR A 345 -13.62 -10.02 2.19
N ILE A 346 -12.42 -10.59 2.19
CA ILE A 346 -12.09 -11.80 1.45
C ILE A 346 -11.44 -12.79 2.42
N SER A 347 -11.91 -14.02 2.41
CA SER A 347 -11.12 -15.14 2.90
C SER A 347 -11.06 -16.17 1.80
N ARG A 348 -9.86 -16.42 1.27
CA ARG A 348 -9.69 -17.37 0.17
C ARG A 348 -10.01 -18.80 0.62
N GLY A 349 -10.48 -19.61 -0.32
CA GLY A 349 -10.71 -21.02 -0.04
C GLY A 349 -9.39 -21.72 0.26
N LYS A 350 -9.39 -22.58 1.28
CA LYS A 350 -8.24 -23.41 1.65
C LYS A 350 -8.65 -24.86 1.63
N ASN A 351 -7.76 -25.73 1.17
CA ASN A 351 -7.97 -27.17 1.18
C ASN A 351 -6.61 -27.88 1.32
N PRO A 352 -6.49 -28.92 2.15
CA PRO A 352 -5.22 -29.61 2.42
C PRO A 352 -4.51 -30.20 1.20
N SER A 353 -5.23 -30.40 0.09
CA SER A 353 -4.68 -30.90 -1.18
C SER A 353 -3.93 -29.84 -1.99
N TYR A 354 -4.00 -28.56 -1.60
CA TYR A 354 -3.40 -27.45 -2.32
C TYR A 354 -2.55 -26.60 -1.37
N ASP A 355 -1.33 -26.25 -1.80
CA ASP A 355 -0.55 -25.25 -1.08
C ASP A 355 -1.22 -23.88 -1.26
N HIS A 356 -1.38 -23.19 -0.14
CA HIS A 356 -1.97 -21.86 -0.13
C HIS A 356 -0.92 -20.76 -0.34
N ASN A 357 0.39 -21.00 -0.36
CA ASN A 357 1.39 -19.98 -0.72
C ASN A 357 1.38 -18.71 0.16
N LYS A 358 0.94 -18.83 1.43
CA LYS A 358 1.00 -17.75 2.45
C LYS A 358 0.50 -16.40 1.88
N LYS A 359 1.22 -15.29 2.13
CA LYS A 359 0.85 -13.93 1.71
C LYS A 359 0.70 -13.78 0.19
N ALA A 360 1.57 -14.41 -0.60
CA ALA A 360 1.50 -14.35 -2.07
C ALA A 360 0.15 -14.83 -2.62
N GLY A 361 -0.34 -15.96 -2.12
CA GLY A 361 -1.64 -16.49 -2.56
C GLY A 361 -2.82 -15.64 -2.06
N ALA A 362 -2.70 -14.96 -0.91
CA ALA A 362 -3.73 -14.05 -0.41
C ALA A 362 -3.83 -12.81 -1.31
N LEU A 363 -2.69 -12.22 -1.67
CA LEU A 363 -2.62 -11.10 -2.62
C LEU A 363 -3.13 -11.49 -4.02
N ASN A 364 -2.83 -12.70 -4.50
CA ASN A 364 -3.36 -13.20 -5.78
C ASN A 364 -4.87 -13.48 -5.74
N ALA A 365 -5.41 -13.93 -4.61
CA ALA A 365 -6.87 -14.06 -4.43
C ALA A 365 -7.55 -12.68 -4.50
N GLN A 366 -7.01 -11.68 -3.80
CA GLN A 366 -7.49 -10.30 -3.88
C GLN A 366 -7.41 -9.74 -5.30
N LEU A 367 -6.29 -9.97 -6.01
CA LEU A 367 -6.08 -9.51 -7.39
C LEU A 367 -7.16 -10.01 -8.35
N ARG A 368 -7.65 -11.24 -8.14
CA ARG A 368 -8.73 -11.86 -8.92
C ARG A 368 -10.11 -11.32 -8.55
N ALA A 369 -10.42 -11.30 -7.26
CA ALA A 369 -11.71 -10.80 -6.78
C ALA A 369 -11.90 -9.32 -7.16
N SER A 370 -10.87 -8.49 -7.01
CA SER A 370 -10.96 -7.07 -7.35
C SER A 370 -11.09 -6.81 -8.84
N ALA A 371 -10.56 -7.70 -9.70
CA ALA A 371 -10.77 -7.61 -11.14
C ALA A 371 -12.25 -7.77 -11.53
N LEU A 372 -13.00 -8.60 -10.83
CA LEU A 372 -14.44 -8.78 -11.09
C LEU A 372 -15.28 -7.60 -10.57
N LEU A 373 -14.78 -6.85 -9.58
CA LEU A 373 -15.53 -5.82 -8.88
C LEU A 373 -15.17 -4.39 -9.34
N SER A 374 -13.97 -3.91 -9.04
CA SER A 374 -13.54 -2.55 -9.39
C SER A 374 -12.74 -2.49 -10.69
N ASN A 375 -12.01 -3.57 -10.99
CA ASN A 375 -10.98 -3.65 -12.04
C ASN A 375 -10.05 -2.42 -12.07
N ALA A 376 -9.68 -1.90 -10.89
CA ALA A 376 -8.86 -0.70 -10.77
C ALA A 376 -7.52 -0.82 -11.51
N GLN A 377 -7.08 0.23 -12.21
CA GLN A 377 -5.84 0.18 -13.01
C GLN A 377 -4.58 0.02 -12.12
N PHE A 378 -4.67 0.50 -10.88
CA PHE A 378 -3.59 0.48 -9.92
C PHE A 378 -4.03 -0.23 -8.63
N ILE A 379 -3.05 -0.84 -7.98
CA ILE A 379 -3.24 -1.65 -6.77
C ILE A 379 -2.16 -1.28 -5.80
N ILE A 380 -2.47 -1.00 -4.55
CA ILE A 380 -1.47 -0.77 -3.51
C ILE A 380 -1.70 -1.76 -2.38
N ASN A 381 -0.62 -2.37 -1.88
CA ASN A 381 -0.74 -3.38 -0.85
C ASN A 381 -0.10 -2.94 0.48
N PHE A 382 -0.70 -3.40 1.58
CA PHE A 382 -0.32 -3.12 2.95
C PHE A 382 -0.30 -4.41 3.78
N ASP A 383 0.67 -4.46 4.69
CA ASP A 383 0.58 -5.30 5.87
C ASP A 383 -0.37 -4.66 6.90
N CYS A 384 -1.03 -5.48 7.71
CA CYS A 384 -2.06 -5.02 8.66
C CYS A 384 -1.51 -4.13 9.78
N ASP A 385 -0.20 -4.15 10.01
CA ASP A 385 0.54 -3.33 10.98
C ASP A 385 1.03 -2.00 10.38
N HIS A 386 0.77 -1.74 9.09
CA HIS A 386 1.12 -0.49 8.41
C HIS A 386 -0.13 0.34 8.09
N TYR A 387 -0.06 1.65 8.31
CA TYR A 387 -1.16 2.57 8.09
C TYR A 387 -0.75 3.81 7.28
N ILE A 388 -1.75 4.53 6.76
CA ILE A 388 -1.54 5.79 6.04
C ILE A 388 -1.28 6.93 7.03
N ASN A 389 -0.02 7.37 7.12
CA ASN A 389 0.38 8.52 7.92
C ASN A 389 0.09 9.84 7.20
N ASN A 390 0.37 9.91 5.89
CA ASN A 390 0.08 11.07 5.06
C ASN A 390 -1.08 10.78 4.10
N SER A 391 -2.17 11.53 4.21
CA SER A 391 -3.36 11.31 3.39
C SER A 391 -3.16 11.49 1.89
N GLN A 392 -2.12 12.21 1.47
CA GLN A 392 -1.78 12.43 0.07
C GLN A 392 -1.00 11.27 -0.55
N ALA A 393 -0.67 10.21 0.19
CA ALA A 393 0.20 9.13 -0.28
C ALA A 393 -0.28 8.47 -1.59
N LEU A 394 -1.58 8.22 -1.71
CA LEU A 394 -2.15 7.60 -2.92
C LEU A 394 -2.03 8.52 -4.15
N ARG A 395 -2.33 9.82 -3.99
CA ARG A 395 -2.12 10.84 -5.03
C ARG A 395 -0.63 11.04 -5.36
N ALA A 396 0.24 10.94 -4.36
CA ALA A 396 1.69 11.02 -4.55
C ALA A 396 2.21 9.90 -5.45
N ALA A 397 1.72 8.67 -5.28
CA ALA A 397 2.06 7.57 -6.17
C ALA A 397 1.58 7.81 -7.61
N MET A 398 0.38 8.38 -7.79
CA MET A 398 -0.17 8.72 -9.11
C MET A 398 0.67 9.71 -9.88
N CYS A 399 1.37 10.62 -9.19
CA CYS A 399 2.31 11.54 -9.82
C CYS A 399 3.40 10.79 -10.62
N PHE A 400 3.79 9.59 -10.21
CA PHE A 400 4.79 8.78 -10.93
C PHE A 400 4.15 7.91 -11.99
N MET A 401 2.99 7.30 -11.68
CA MET A 401 2.27 6.42 -12.61
C MET A 401 1.74 7.13 -13.86
N LEU A 402 1.45 8.43 -13.76
CA LEU A 402 0.81 9.23 -14.80
C LEU A 402 1.75 10.28 -15.43
N ASP A 403 3.03 10.33 -15.04
CA ASP A 403 3.97 11.31 -15.58
C ASP A 403 4.31 10.99 -17.04
N GLN A 404 4.23 11.99 -17.91
CA GLN A 404 4.46 11.83 -19.35
C GLN A 404 5.86 11.30 -19.72
N ARG A 405 6.88 11.41 -18.85
CA ARG A 405 8.23 10.94 -19.19
C ARG A 405 8.35 9.42 -19.21
N GLN A 406 7.74 8.75 -18.23
CA GLN A 406 7.99 7.33 -17.99
C GLN A 406 6.84 6.62 -17.23
N GLY A 407 5.71 7.30 -17.01
CA GLY A 407 4.57 6.74 -16.26
C GLY A 407 4.08 5.43 -16.85
N ASP A 408 3.93 5.36 -18.18
CA ASP A 408 3.50 4.16 -18.89
C ASP A 408 4.48 2.98 -18.80
N SER A 409 5.76 3.27 -18.54
CA SER A 409 6.82 2.27 -18.32
C SER A 409 7.06 1.94 -16.83
N THR A 410 6.34 2.62 -15.93
CA THR A 410 6.43 2.39 -14.49
C THR A 410 5.47 1.29 -14.08
N ALA A 411 6.01 0.17 -13.60
CA ALA A 411 5.22 -0.94 -13.07
C ALA A 411 4.81 -0.72 -11.63
N PHE A 412 5.71 -0.18 -10.79
CA PHE A 412 5.39 0.05 -9.39
C PHE A 412 6.11 1.26 -8.77
N VAL A 413 5.50 1.84 -7.75
CA VAL A 413 6.02 2.94 -6.94
C VAL A 413 6.16 2.44 -5.50
N GLN A 414 7.40 2.33 -5.03
CA GLN A 414 7.73 1.91 -3.66
C GLN A 414 7.90 3.13 -2.76
N PHE A 415 7.33 3.07 -1.57
CA PHE A 415 7.56 4.04 -0.51
C PHE A 415 8.55 3.51 0.53
N PRO A 416 9.28 4.40 1.24
CA PRO A 416 10.05 4.02 2.41
C PRO A 416 9.15 3.42 3.48
N GLN A 417 9.57 2.32 4.09
CA GLN A 417 8.95 1.84 5.32
C GLN A 417 9.53 2.60 6.51
N ARG A 418 8.66 2.98 7.42
CA ARG A 418 8.96 3.74 8.62
C ARG A 418 8.21 3.11 9.75
N PHE A 419 8.80 3.17 10.93
CA PHE A 419 8.27 2.47 12.08
C PHE A 419 8.15 3.41 13.27
N ASP A 420 7.01 3.31 13.93
CA ASP A 420 6.78 3.88 15.24
C ASP A 420 7.35 2.93 16.32
N ASN A 421 7.41 3.41 17.56
CA ASN A 421 7.86 2.64 18.73
C ASN A 421 9.28 2.06 18.62
N VAL A 422 10.13 2.65 17.78
CA VAL A 422 11.56 2.31 17.78
C VAL A 422 12.23 2.89 19.02
N ASP A 423 12.98 2.04 19.73
CA ASP A 423 13.80 2.46 20.87
C ASP A 423 14.64 3.70 20.51
N PRO A 424 14.69 4.75 21.36
CA PRO A 424 15.40 5.99 21.03
C PRO A 424 16.89 5.83 20.70
N SER A 425 17.53 4.77 21.20
CA SER A 425 18.92 4.43 20.87
C SER A 425 19.07 3.52 19.64
N ASP A 426 17.96 3.04 19.07
CA ASP A 426 17.84 2.18 17.90
C ASP A 426 18.84 1.00 17.92
N ARG A 427 18.96 0.35 19.08
CA ARG A 427 19.92 -0.73 19.32
C ARG A 427 19.75 -1.92 18.37
N TYR A 428 18.53 -2.16 17.89
CA TYR A 428 18.21 -3.24 16.95
C TYR A 428 18.29 -2.81 15.47
N GLY A 429 18.56 -1.54 15.19
CA GLY A 429 18.63 -1.00 13.84
C GLY A 429 17.32 -1.12 13.06
N ASN A 430 16.18 -0.97 13.76
CA ASN A 430 14.85 -1.18 13.21
C ASN A 430 14.46 -0.11 12.18
N HIS A 431 15.03 1.12 12.27
CA HIS A 431 14.78 2.12 11.23
C HIS A 431 15.39 1.73 9.87
N ASN A 432 16.41 0.88 9.85
CA ASN A 432 17.12 0.44 8.64
C ASN A 432 17.46 1.59 7.65
N ARG A 433 17.87 2.75 8.17
CA ARG A 433 18.03 3.99 7.39
C ARG A 433 19.02 3.85 6.23
N VAL A 434 20.08 3.06 6.39
CA VAL A 434 21.07 2.84 5.31
C VAL A 434 20.42 2.23 4.07
N PHE A 435 19.49 1.29 4.27
CA PHE A 435 18.79 0.63 3.18
C PHE A 435 17.78 1.58 2.53
N PHE A 436 16.88 2.18 3.30
CA PHE A 436 15.81 3.04 2.79
C PHE A 436 16.31 4.39 2.27
N ASP A 437 17.26 5.04 2.96
CA ASP A 437 17.73 6.40 2.62
C ASP A 437 19.03 6.41 1.81
N GLY A 438 19.66 5.24 1.60
CA GLY A 438 20.89 5.09 0.83
C GLY A 438 20.69 4.18 -0.37
N THR A 439 20.50 2.88 -0.10
CA THR A 439 20.43 1.85 -1.15
C THR A 439 19.23 2.03 -2.07
N MET A 440 18.03 2.33 -1.55
CA MET A 440 16.85 2.54 -2.41
C MET A 440 17.00 3.75 -3.33
N LEU A 441 17.55 4.87 -2.83
CA LEU A 441 17.85 6.04 -3.67
C LEU A 441 18.90 5.74 -4.74
N ALA A 442 19.87 4.89 -4.43
CA ALA A 442 20.88 4.43 -5.38
C ALA A 442 20.25 3.58 -6.50
N LEU A 443 19.42 2.60 -6.15
CA LEU A 443 18.69 1.76 -7.12
C LEU A 443 17.71 2.57 -7.98
N ASN A 444 17.07 3.59 -7.39
CA ASN A 444 16.17 4.52 -8.10
C ASN A 444 16.86 5.29 -9.23
N GLY A 445 18.19 5.45 -9.17
CA GLY A 445 18.96 6.05 -10.25
C GLY A 445 19.38 5.10 -11.37
N LEU A 446 19.01 3.82 -11.29
CA LEU A 446 19.22 2.79 -12.31
C LEU A 446 17.87 2.41 -12.95
N GLN A 447 17.32 1.25 -12.59
CA GLN A 447 16.02 0.75 -13.07
C GLN A 447 14.86 1.07 -12.10
N GLY A 448 15.17 1.34 -10.83
CA GLY A 448 14.18 1.55 -9.78
C GLY A 448 14.46 0.72 -8.51
N PRO A 449 13.78 1.01 -7.39
CA PRO A 449 13.87 0.22 -6.16
C PRO A 449 13.21 -1.17 -6.31
N SER A 450 13.62 -2.12 -5.48
CA SER A 450 12.92 -3.40 -5.34
C SER A 450 11.57 -3.24 -4.63
N TYR A 451 10.65 -4.18 -4.85
CA TYR A 451 9.44 -4.32 -4.05
C TYR A 451 9.78 -4.94 -2.69
N LEU A 452 9.21 -4.39 -1.61
CA LEU A 452 9.55 -4.73 -0.22
C LEU A 452 8.35 -5.19 0.62
N GLY A 453 7.30 -5.70 -0.01
CA GLY A 453 6.21 -6.36 0.69
C GLY A 453 5.04 -5.47 1.15
N THR A 454 5.22 -4.16 1.31
CA THR A 454 4.17 -3.23 1.77
C THR A 454 4.42 -1.80 1.26
N GLY A 455 3.37 -0.99 1.20
CA GLY A 455 3.43 0.42 0.78
C GLY A 455 3.91 0.57 -0.67
N CYS A 456 3.49 -0.33 -1.55
CA CYS A 456 3.92 -0.37 -2.95
C CYS A 456 2.70 -0.33 -3.88
N MET A 457 2.61 0.71 -4.72
CA MET A 457 1.56 0.81 -5.72
C MET A 457 2.02 0.16 -7.02
N PHE A 458 1.33 -0.87 -7.47
CA PHE A 458 1.51 -1.56 -8.73
C PHE A 458 0.53 -1.09 -9.79
N ARG A 459 0.95 -1.19 -11.04
CA ARG A 459 0.10 -1.25 -12.22
C ARG A 459 -0.42 -2.67 -12.38
N ARG A 460 -1.75 -2.84 -12.46
CA ARG A 460 -2.42 -4.16 -12.53
C ARG A 460 -1.85 -5.07 -13.62
N ILE A 461 -1.67 -4.54 -14.84
CA ILE A 461 -1.19 -5.35 -15.97
C ILE A 461 0.26 -5.84 -15.80
N ALA A 462 1.10 -5.13 -15.04
CA ALA A 462 2.44 -5.60 -14.71
C ALA A 462 2.38 -6.81 -13.76
N LEU A 463 1.43 -6.81 -12.81
CA LEU A 463 1.14 -7.99 -11.99
C LEU A 463 0.61 -9.14 -12.82
N TYR A 464 -0.21 -8.91 -13.84
CA TYR A 464 -0.63 -9.96 -14.79
C TYR A 464 0.52 -10.54 -15.64
N GLY A 465 1.73 -9.98 -15.55
CA GLY A 465 2.89 -10.41 -16.31
C GLY A 465 2.82 -9.96 -17.76
N ILE A 466 2.15 -8.84 -18.03
CA ILE A 466 2.13 -8.20 -19.34
C ILE A 466 3.35 -7.29 -19.46
N ASP A 467 4.03 -7.36 -20.59
CA ASP A 467 5.24 -6.56 -20.85
C ASP A 467 4.93 -5.05 -20.97
N PRO A 468 5.91 -4.17 -20.68
CA PRO A 468 5.73 -2.74 -20.80
C PRO A 468 5.48 -2.33 -22.26
N PRO A 469 4.87 -1.16 -22.52
CA PRO A 469 4.49 -0.75 -23.88
C PRO A 469 5.60 -0.86 -24.93
N GLU A 470 6.86 -0.58 -24.55
CA GLU A 470 8.02 -0.67 -25.45
C GLU A 470 8.31 -2.10 -25.95
N TRP A 471 8.05 -3.12 -25.12
CA TRP A 471 8.34 -4.53 -25.42
C TRP A 471 7.07 -5.36 -25.66
N ARG A 472 5.90 -4.72 -25.62
CA ARG A 472 4.61 -5.39 -25.69
C ARG A 472 4.25 -5.74 -27.14
N HIS A 473 3.75 -6.96 -27.33
CA HIS A 473 3.12 -7.36 -28.59
C HIS A 473 1.71 -6.79 -28.72
N ASP A 474 1.33 -6.36 -29.93
CA ASP A 474 0.03 -5.73 -30.19
C ASP A 474 -1.17 -6.63 -29.85
N ASN A 475 -1.04 -7.94 -30.06
CA ASN A 475 -2.11 -8.93 -29.81
C ASN A 475 -1.77 -9.79 -28.60
N ILE A 476 -2.25 -9.40 -27.42
CA ILE A 476 -2.15 -10.23 -26.21
C ILE A 476 -3.37 -11.15 -26.12
N VAL A 477 -3.13 -12.46 -26.21
CA VAL A 477 -4.17 -13.46 -26.00
C VAL A 477 -4.39 -13.67 -24.50
N VAL A 478 -5.63 -13.51 -24.06
CA VAL A 478 -6.07 -13.87 -22.71
C VAL A 478 -6.63 -15.28 -22.77
N ASP A 479 -5.88 -16.25 -22.24
CA ASP A 479 -6.26 -17.67 -22.26
C ASP A 479 -6.54 -18.24 -20.85
N ASP A 480 -7.29 -19.34 -20.84
CA ASP A 480 -7.74 -20.04 -19.65
C ASP A 480 -6.61 -20.78 -18.91
N LYS A 481 -5.59 -21.25 -19.62
CA LYS A 481 -4.40 -21.87 -19.02
C LYS A 481 -3.56 -20.87 -18.24
N ARG A 482 -3.58 -19.59 -18.61
CA ARG A 482 -2.83 -18.55 -17.91
C ARG A 482 -3.62 -18.01 -16.71
N PHE A 483 -4.89 -17.68 -16.88
CA PHE A 483 -5.67 -16.92 -15.91
C PHE A 483 -6.73 -17.75 -15.15
N GLY A 484 -7.10 -18.91 -15.65
CA GLY A 484 -8.17 -19.77 -15.15
C GLY A 484 -9.41 -19.75 -16.04
N SER A 485 -10.33 -20.69 -15.81
CA SER A 485 -11.51 -20.94 -16.67
C SER A 485 -12.69 -19.98 -16.45
N SER A 486 -12.47 -18.85 -15.77
CA SER A 486 -13.55 -17.90 -15.48
C SER A 486 -13.77 -16.92 -16.62
N ILE A 487 -14.87 -17.09 -17.37
CA ILE A 487 -15.21 -16.22 -18.50
C ILE A 487 -15.34 -14.75 -18.05
N PRO A 488 -16.12 -14.41 -16.99
CA PRO A 488 -16.20 -13.02 -16.52
C PRO A 488 -14.84 -12.45 -16.10
N PHE A 489 -13.98 -13.28 -15.50
CA PHE A 489 -12.64 -12.86 -15.11
C PHE A 489 -11.74 -12.64 -16.33
N LEU A 490 -11.75 -13.54 -17.32
CA LEU A 490 -10.99 -13.41 -18.56
C LEU A 490 -11.41 -12.15 -19.34
N GLU A 491 -12.71 -11.86 -19.41
CA GLU A 491 -13.22 -10.61 -19.99
C GLU A 491 -12.71 -9.38 -19.23
N SER A 492 -12.70 -9.43 -17.89
CA SER A 492 -12.18 -8.33 -17.07
C SER A 492 -10.67 -8.11 -17.26
N VAL A 493 -9.90 -9.19 -17.36
CA VAL A 493 -8.46 -9.15 -17.67
C VAL A 493 -8.23 -8.52 -19.05
N SER A 494 -9.02 -8.91 -20.05
CA SER A 494 -8.95 -8.32 -21.40
C SER A 494 -9.19 -6.81 -21.37
N LYS A 495 -10.23 -6.35 -20.66
CA LYS A 495 -10.51 -4.92 -20.46
C LYS A 495 -9.35 -4.18 -19.79
N ALA A 496 -8.72 -4.78 -18.78
CA ALA A 496 -7.58 -4.19 -18.10
C ALA A 496 -6.36 -4.04 -19.03
N ILE A 497 -6.12 -5.03 -19.89
CA ILE A 497 -5.03 -5.02 -20.89
C ILE A 497 -5.27 -3.92 -21.94
N ASN A 498 -6.51 -3.79 -22.40
CA ASN A 498 -6.94 -2.74 -23.35
C ASN A 498 -7.06 -1.36 -22.69
N GLN A 499 -6.75 -1.25 -21.39
CA GLN A 499 -6.85 -0.02 -20.59
C GLN A 499 -8.25 0.61 -20.59
N GLU A 500 -9.29 -0.21 -20.76
CA GLU A 500 -10.67 0.23 -20.68
C GLU A 500 -11.00 0.63 -19.24
N ARG A 501 -11.45 1.87 -19.06
CA ARG A 501 -11.79 2.41 -17.74
C ARG A 501 -13.26 2.11 -17.44
N SER A 502 -13.52 1.18 -16.53
CA SER A 502 -14.82 1.14 -15.85
C SER A 502 -14.79 2.09 -14.67
N THR A 503 -15.77 3.00 -14.61
CA THR A 503 -15.89 3.96 -13.50
C THR A 503 -17.00 3.58 -12.53
N ILE A 504 -17.76 2.53 -12.84
CA ILE A 504 -18.90 2.08 -12.07
C ILE A 504 -18.72 0.58 -11.81
N PRO A 505 -18.64 0.14 -10.53
CA PRO A 505 -18.65 -1.28 -10.19
C PRO A 505 -19.95 -1.93 -10.68
N PRO A 506 -19.92 -3.21 -11.08
CA PRO A 506 -21.15 -3.94 -11.40
C PRO A 506 -22.06 -4.02 -10.16
N PRO A 507 -23.39 -4.10 -10.35
CA PRO A 507 -24.30 -4.30 -9.23
C PRO A 507 -23.95 -5.59 -8.48
N ILE A 508 -23.97 -5.53 -7.15
CA ILE A 508 -23.66 -6.68 -6.30
C ILE A 508 -24.84 -7.66 -6.38
N SER A 509 -24.71 -8.68 -7.22
CA SER A 509 -25.65 -9.79 -7.33
C SER A 509 -25.08 -11.06 -6.69
N GLU A 510 -25.95 -12.01 -6.33
CA GLU A 510 -25.53 -13.34 -5.86
C GLU A 510 -24.63 -14.05 -6.89
N THR A 511 -24.89 -13.86 -8.19
CA THR A 511 -24.08 -14.42 -9.27
C THR A 511 -22.67 -13.85 -9.31
N LEU A 512 -22.50 -12.55 -9.07
CA LEU A 512 -21.18 -11.92 -9.00
C LEU A 512 -20.41 -12.40 -7.77
N VAL A 513 -21.08 -12.50 -6.61
CA VAL A 513 -20.47 -13.01 -5.37
C VAL A 513 -20.01 -14.46 -5.54
N ALA A 514 -20.87 -15.33 -6.10
CA ALA A 514 -20.50 -16.72 -6.38
C ALA A 514 -19.30 -16.83 -7.34
N GLU A 515 -19.22 -15.95 -8.34
CA GLU A 515 -18.09 -15.91 -9.25
C GLU A 515 -16.80 -15.42 -8.56
N MET A 516 -16.90 -14.42 -7.68
CA MET A 516 -15.78 -13.99 -6.85
C MET A 516 -15.29 -15.12 -5.93
N GLU A 517 -16.21 -15.83 -5.26
CA GLU A 517 -15.90 -16.99 -4.42
C GLU A 517 -15.22 -18.12 -5.23
N ARG A 518 -15.63 -18.32 -6.48
CA ARG A 518 -15.00 -19.28 -7.39
C ARG A 518 -13.56 -18.91 -7.73
N VAL A 519 -13.29 -17.65 -8.06
CA VAL A 519 -11.93 -17.22 -8.44
C VAL A 519 -10.98 -17.08 -7.25
N VAL A 520 -11.48 -17.10 -6.01
CA VAL A 520 -10.65 -17.18 -4.78
C VAL A 520 -10.59 -18.57 -4.16
N SER A 521 -11.10 -19.59 -4.86
CA SER A 521 -11.07 -20.98 -4.39
C SER A 521 -9.65 -21.57 -4.40
N ALA A 522 -9.40 -22.56 -3.52
CA ALA A 522 -8.10 -23.21 -3.40
C ALA A 522 -7.61 -23.87 -4.70
N SER A 523 -8.54 -24.32 -5.55
CA SER A 523 -8.24 -25.05 -6.77
C SER A 523 -8.06 -24.17 -8.01
N HIS A 524 -8.40 -22.87 -7.94
CA HIS A 524 -8.31 -21.99 -9.11
C HIS A 524 -6.89 -21.89 -9.65
N ASP A 525 -5.88 -21.94 -8.78
CA ASP A 525 -4.47 -21.81 -9.19
C ASP A 525 -3.96 -23.08 -9.89
N LYS A 526 -4.68 -24.21 -9.75
CA LYS A 526 -4.27 -25.51 -10.28
C LYS A 526 -4.14 -25.47 -11.80
N ALA A 527 -2.96 -25.83 -12.28
CA ALA A 527 -2.63 -25.87 -13.70
C ALA A 527 -2.82 -24.52 -14.42
N THR A 528 -2.75 -23.40 -13.68
CA THR A 528 -2.74 -22.05 -14.24
C THR A 528 -1.36 -21.40 -14.20
N GLY A 529 -1.24 -20.18 -14.74
CA GLY A 529 -0.03 -19.34 -14.66
C GLY A 529 0.13 -18.57 -13.34
N TRP A 530 -0.86 -18.61 -12.44
CA TRP A 530 -0.83 -17.94 -11.14
C TRP A 530 0.34 -18.41 -10.29
N GLY A 531 1.07 -17.45 -9.72
CA GLY A 531 2.25 -17.73 -8.90
C GLY A 531 3.54 -18.02 -9.67
N LYS A 532 3.46 -18.29 -10.98
CA LYS A 532 4.61 -18.61 -11.84
C LYS A 532 4.99 -17.45 -12.75
N GLY A 533 4.01 -16.90 -13.45
CA GLY A 533 4.17 -15.75 -14.35
C GLY A 533 3.06 -14.71 -14.25
N VAL A 534 2.03 -15.00 -13.44
CA VAL A 534 0.89 -14.11 -13.18
C VAL A 534 0.78 -13.88 -11.68
N GLY A 535 0.61 -12.62 -11.29
CA GLY A 535 0.48 -12.18 -9.91
C GLY A 535 1.80 -12.14 -9.14
N TYR A 536 1.67 -12.30 -7.83
CA TYR A 536 2.76 -12.47 -6.87
C TYR A 536 3.29 -13.90 -6.93
N ILE A 537 4.61 -14.06 -6.81
CA ILE A 537 5.30 -15.34 -7.04
C ILE A 537 5.15 -16.31 -5.86
N TYR A 538 4.95 -17.59 -6.18
CA TYR A 538 4.74 -18.69 -5.23
C TYR A 538 6.03 -19.44 -4.89
N ASP A 539 5.94 -20.41 -3.98
CA ASP A 539 7.02 -21.35 -3.61
C ASP A 539 8.31 -20.69 -3.11
N ILE A 540 8.21 -19.48 -2.54
CA ILE A 540 9.35 -18.72 -1.98
C ILE A 540 8.93 -18.01 -0.68
N ALA A 541 9.87 -17.87 0.26
CA ALA A 541 9.62 -17.22 1.55
C ALA A 541 9.55 -15.69 1.47
N THR A 542 10.19 -15.11 0.45
CA THR A 542 10.33 -13.67 0.15
C THR A 542 9.76 -13.39 -1.23
N GLU A 543 8.44 -13.52 -1.36
CA GLU A 543 7.74 -13.33 -2.64
C GLU A 543 7.89 -11.92 -3.19
N ASP A 544 8.13 -10.95 -2.31
CA ASP A 544 8.21 -9.54 -2.62
C ASP A 544 9.40 -9.21 -3.53
N ILE A 545 10.61 -9.55 -3.12
CA ILE A 545 11.82 -9.29 -3.90
C ILE A 545 11.74 -10.02 -5.24
N VAL A 546 11.26 -11.26 -5.25
CA VAL A 546 11.19 -12.11 -6.45
C VAL A 546 10.12 -11.61 -7.43
N THR A 547 8.96 -11.16 -6.94
CA THR A 547 7.93 -10.55 -7.77
C THR A 547 8.44 -9.26 -8.40
N GLY A 548 9.11 -8.40 -7.62
CA GLY A 548 9.74 -7.19 -8.15
C GLY A 548 10.82 -7.50 -9.19
N PHE A 549 11.66 -8.49 -8.93
CA PHE A 549 12.71 -8.94 -9.85
C PHE A 549 12.15 -9.47 -11.16
N ARG A 550 11.09 -10.29 -11.12
CA ARG A 550 10.38 -10.75 -12.34
C ARG A 550 9.92 -9.56 -13.18
N ILE A 551 9.24 -8.60 -12.55
CA ILE A 551 8.70 -7.41 -13.23
C ILE A 551 9.83 -6.61 -13.88
N HIS A 552 10.93 -6.36 -13.16
CA HIS A 552 12.12 -5.71 -13.72
C HIS A 552 12.76 -6.52 -14.86
N GLY A 553 12.77 -7.85 -14.76
CA GLY A 553 13.26 -8.74 -15.82
C GLY A 553 12.48 -8.66 -17.13
N GLN A 554 11.21 -8.23 -17.09
CA GLN A 554 10.38 -7.95 -18.26
C GLN A 554 10.62 -6.55 -18.87
N GLY A 555 11.58 -5.79 -18.34
CA GLY A 555 11.91 -4.44 -18.80
C GLY A 555 11.09 -3.32 -18.16
N TRP A 556 10.19 -3.61 -17.23
CA TRP A 556 9.50 -2.57 -16.47
C TRP A 556 10.45 -1.78 -15.57
N ARG A 557 10.10 -0.52 -15.30
CA ARG A 557 10.80 0.35 -14.33
C ARG A 557 9.99 0.46 -13.04
N SER A 558 10.65 0.82 -11.94
CA SER A 558 9.98 1.22 -10.71
C SER A 558 10.49 2.56 -10.21
N MET A 559 9.71 3.19 -9.32
CA MET A 559 10.01 4.52 -8.79
C MET A 559 10.02 4.51 -7.26
N TYR A 560 10.94 5.27 -6.66
CA TYR A 560 10.97 5.47 -5.21
C TYR A 560 10.36 6.84 -4.85
N CYS A 561 9.22 6.84 -4.16
CA CYS A 561 8.54 8.08 -3.77
C CYS A 561 9.13 8.63 -2.48
N THR A 562 9.68 9.85 -2.50
CA THR A 562 10.05 10.56 -1.28
C THR A 562 9.09 11.70 -1.01
N MET A 563 8.44 11.65 0.15
CA MET A 563 7.59 12.72 0.69
C MET A 563 8.29 13.45 1.83
N GLU A 564 7.80 14.64 2.19
CA GLU A 564 8.35 15.42 3.31
C GLU A 564 7.95 14.82 4.65
N ARG A 565 6.65 14.51 4.81
CA ARG A 565 6.13 13.63 5.84
C ARG A 565 6.07 12.22 5.28
N ASP A 566 6.49 11.24 6.07
CA ASP A 566 6.45 9.84 5.68
C ASP A 566 5.02 9.41 5.29
N ALA A 567 4.92 8.70 4.17
CA ALA A 567 3.62 8.32 3.60
C ALA A 567 2.90 7.28 4.47
N PHE A 568 3.67 6.29 4.91
CA PHE A 568 3.21 5.14 5.65
C PHE A 568 4.10 4.94 6.87
N CYS A 569 3.48 4.54 7.97
CA CYS A 569 4.18 4.11 9.18
C CYS A 569 3.63 2.73 9.58
N GLY A 570 4.48 1.90 10.16
CA GLY A 570 4.08 0.64 10.78
C GLY A 570 4.66 0.51 12.18
N ILE A 571 4.46 -0.65 12.81
CA ILE A 571 4.95 -0.92 14.17
C ILE A 571 6.22 -1.77 14.08
N ALA A 572 7.32 -1.29 14.69
CA ALA A 572 8.54 -2.09 14.72
C ALA A 572 8.45 -3.23 15.75
N PRO A 573 9.08 -4.40 15.48
CA PRO A 573 9.30 -5.41 16.51
C PRO A 573 10.09 -4.83 17.69
N ILE A 574 9.52 -4.91 18.90
CA ILE A 574 10.11 -4.34 20.11
C ILE A 574 11.08 -5.30 20.81
N ASN A 575 11.02 -6.59 20.50
CA ASN A 575 11.89 -7.61 21.08
C ASN A 575 12.89 -8.18 20.07
N LEU A 576 14.05 -8.60 20.57
CA LEU A 576 15.13 -9.12 19.74
C LEU A 576 14.77 -10.45 19.06
N THR A 577 13.95 -11.29 19.71
CA THR A 577 13.58 -12.61 19.19
C THR A 577 12.80 -12.49 17.89
N GLU A 578 11.76 -11.65 17.85
CA GLU A 578 11.00 -11.37 16.64
C GLU A 578 11.89 -10.74 15.56
N ARG A 579 12.75 -9.79 15.95
CA ARG A 579 13.68 -9.17 15.01
C ARG A 579 14.62 -10.19 14.36
N LEU A 580 15.14 -11.14 15.14
CA LEU A 580 16.02 -12.20 14.63
C LEU A 580 15.26 -13.17 13.71
N HIS A 581 14.04 -13.58 14.07
CA HIS A 581 13.21 -14.40 13.20
C HIS A 581 12.90 -13.69 11.86
N GLN A 582 12.65 -12.38 11.90
CA GLN A 582 12.41 -11.58 10.70
C GLN A 582 13.65 -11.47 9.80
N ILE A 583 14.86 -11.44 10.36
CA ILE A 583 16.12 -11.39 9.58
C ILE A 583 16.48 -12.76 8.99
N VAL A 584 16.15 -13.84 9.69
CA VAL A 584 16.42 -15.23 9.25
C VAL A 584 15.52 -15.64 8.09
N ARG A 585 14.27 -15.16 8.09
CA ARG A 585 13.31 -15.36 7.00
C ARG A 585 13.68 -14.52 5.78
#